data_AF-A0A9D8XRP1-F1
#
_entry.id   AF-A0A9D8XRP1-F1
#
_cell.length_a   1.000
_cell.length_b   1.000
_cell.length_c   1.000
_cell.angle_alpha   90.00
_cell.angle_beta   90.00
_cell.angle_gamma   90.00
#
_symmetry.space_group_name_H-M   'P 1'
#
loop_
_entity.id
_entity.type
_entity.pdbx_description
1 polymer ?
#
loop_
_entity_poly.entity_id
_entity_poly.type
_entity_poly.pdbx_seq_one_letter_code
_entity_poly.pdbx_strand_id
1 'polypeptide(L)'
;MKHILRYTAALFCVVLALTACLPEEPVHKTINMGAGELTNLSSSAASLMCEIEDELPKYSKIEYGIVYSDNREKVENHKGVKKIEGQGLNENRFTVQLADLKAKQEYFYCSYLRIDEGRMIYGDISSFVTKASYKASFDANGGKGGMEPQHFEEDDNKALT
;
A
#
# COMPACT_ATOMS: atom_id res chain seq x y z
N MET A 1 27.68 -52.48 41.22
CA MET A 1 27.66 -52.04 39.80
C MET A 1 26.24 -51.85 39.21
N LYS A 2 25.14 -52.18 39.90
CA LYS A 2 23.76 -51.95 39.40
C LYS A 2 23.22 -50.52 39.64
N HIS A 3 23.83 -49.76 40.55
CA HIS A 3 23.40 -48.40 40.89
C HIS A 3 23.92 -47.36 39.88
N ILE A 4 25.16 -47.49 39.39
CA ILE A 4 25.77 -46.56 38.43
C ILE A 4 25.02 -46.53 37.09
N LEU A 5 24.56 -47.70 36.60
CA LEU A 5 23.79 -47.81 35.35
C LEU A 5 22.38 -47.17 35.44
N ARG A 6 21.80 -47.08 36.64
CA ARG A 6 20.50 -46.43 36.88
C ARG A 6 20.61 -44.92 36.89
N TYR A 7 21.70 -44.37 37.43
CA TYR A 7 21.92 -42.92 37.47
C TYR A 7 22.27 -42.35 36.08
N THR A 8 23.00 -43.09 35.25
CA THR A 8 23.31 -42.65 33.88
C THR A 8 22.07 -42.65 32.97
N ALA A 9 21.16 -43.62 33.13
CA ALA A 9 19.91 -43.65 32.38
C ALA A 9 18.94 -42.53 32.80
N ALA A 10 18.85 -42.25 34.11
CA ALA A 10 18.02 -41.16 34.62
C ALA A 10 18.54 -39.77 34.18
N LEU A 11 19.87 -39.57 34.20
CA LEU A 11 20.48 -38.31 33.75
C LEU A 11 20.27 -38.07 32.24
N PHE A 12 20.34 -39.15 31.43
CA PHE A 12 20.11 -39.07 29.99
C PHE A 12 18.65 -38.70 29.64
N CYS A 13 17.66 -39.22 30.38
CA CYS A 13 16.26 -38.86 30.19
C CYS A 13 15.95 -37.40 30.60
N VAL A 14 16.61 -36.86 31.62
CA VAL A 14 16.43 -35.46 32.04
C VAL A 14 17.03 -34.49 31.01
N VAL A 15 18.15 -34.85 30.39
CA VAL A 15 18.74 -34.05 29.29
C VAL A 15 17.88 -34.10 28.02
N LEU A 16 17.29 -35.27 27.69
CA LEU A 16 16.33 -35.40 26.58
C LEU A 16 15.01 -34.65 26.82
N ALA A 17 14.56 -34.55 28.07
CA ALA A 17 13.35 -33.79 28.43
C ALA A 17 13.57 -32.27 28.40
N LEU A 18 14.78 -31.79 28.67
CA LEU A 18 15.12 -30.36 28.58
C LEU A 18 15.24 -29.87 27.14
N THR A 19 15.51 -30.75 26.16
CA THR A 19 15.55 -30.38 24.73
C THR A 19 14.19 -30.40 24.03
N ALA A 20 13.15 -30.96 24.65
CA ALA A 20 11.85 -31.20 23.99
C ALA A 20 10.82 -30.06 24.15
N CYS A 21 11.17 -28.95 24.78
CA CYS A 21 10.25 -27.83 24.94
C CYS A 21 11.01 -26.49 25.00
N LEU A 22 11.67 -26.16 23.89
CA LEU A 22 11.82 -24.75 23.55
C LEU A 22 10.54 -24.37 22.81
N PRO A 23 9.72 -23.41 23.30
CA PRO A 23 8.65 -22.88 22.47
C PRO A 23 9.30 -22.35 21.20
N GLU A 24 8.91 -22.88 20.04
CA GLU A 24 9.23 -22.27 18.76
C GLU A 24 8.79 -20.82 18.87
N GLU A 25 9.73 -19.88 18.76
CA GLU A 25 9.37 -18.47 18.74
C GLU A 25 8.33 -18.28 17.64
N PRO A 26 7.19 -17.62 17.90
CA PRO A 26 6.19 -17.44 16.87
C PRO A 26 6.88 -16.71 15.73
N VAL A 27 7.07 -17.41 14.61
CA VAL A 27 7.55 -16.80 13.37
C VAL A 27 6.53 -15.73 13.06
N HIS A 28 6.83 -14.48 13.42
CA HIS A 28 6.02 -13.35 13.07
C HIS A 28 6.15 -13.21 11.56
N LYS A 29 5.24 -13.85 10.83
CA LYS A 29 5.11 -13.69 9.39
C LYS A 29 4.94 -12.19 9.13
N THR A 30 5.97 -11.57 8.57
CA THR A 30 5.90 -10.21 8.06
C THR A 30 4.96 -10.27 6.87
N ILE A 31 3.90 -9.46 6.92
CA ILE A 31 3.00 -9.32 5.78
C ILE A 31 3.63 -8.26 4.89
N ASN A 32 3.93 -8.65 3.66
CA ASN A 32 4.39 -7.73 2.63
C ASN A 32 3.20 -7.10 1.92
N MET A 33 3.38 -5.85 1.52
CA MET A 33 2.37 -5.10 0.80
C MET A 33 3.01 -4.36 -0.36
N GLY A 34 2.40 -4.50 -1.54
CA GLY A 34 2.78 -3.71 -2.70
C GLY A 34 2.47 -2.22 -2.45
N ALA A 35 3.30 -1.33 -3.02
CA ALA A 35 3.06 0.11 -2.94
C ALA A 35 1.68 0.52 -3.50
N GLY A 36 1.18 -0.24 -4.48
CA GLY A 36 -0.03 0.01 -5.23
C GLY A 36 0.30 0.46 -6.66
N GLU A 37 -0.42 -0.08 -7.64
CA GLU A 37 -0.26 0.25 -9.05
C GLU A 37 -1.24 1.35 -9.47
N LEU A 38 -0.75 2.36 -10.18
CA LEU A 38 -1.57 3.44 -10.70
C LEU A 38 -2.35 2.97 -11.93
N THR A 39 -3.68 2.99 -11.82
CA THR A 39 -4.59 2.48 -12.87
C THR A 39 -5.30 3.61 -13.62
N ASN A 40 -5.62 4.70 -12.93
CA ASN A 40 -6.20 5.90 -13.55
C ASN A 40 -5.53 7.13 -12.97
N LEU A 41 -5.19 8.09 -13.82
CA LEU A 41 -4.54 9.33 -13.42
C LEU A 41 -5.10 10.49 -14.22
N SER A 42 -5.57 11.51 -13.51
CA SER A 42 -6.01 12.78 -14.08
C SER A 42 -5.30 13.95 -13.44
N SER A 43 -5.72 15.18 -13.76
CA SER A 43 -5.19 16.39 -13.13
C SER A 43 -5.65 16.57 -11.67
N SER A 44 -6.69 15.86 -11.23
CA SER A 44 -7.30 16.05 -9.90
C SER A 44 -7.71 14.77 -9.19
N ALA A 45 -7.52 13.61 -9.81
CA ALA A 45 -7.89 12.32 -9.25
C ALA A 45 -6.90 11.23 -9.67
N ALA A 46 -6.81 10.18 -8.86
CA ALA A 46 -6.00 9.01 -9.15
C ALA A 46 -6.66 7.75 -8.57
N SER A 47 -6.44 6.60 -9.22
CA SER A 47 -6.90 5.30 -8.76
C SER A 47 -5.70 4.37 -8.59
N LEU A 48 -5.59 3.76 -7.42
CA LEU A 48 -4.53 2.80 -7.10
C LEU A 48 -5.12 1.42 -6.87
N MET A 49 -4.50 0.41 -7.46
CA MET A 49 -4.77 -1.00 -7.19
C MET A 49 -3.67 -1.52 -6.28
N CYS A 50 -4.01 -1.83 -5.03
CA CYS A 50 -3.07 -2.32 -4.04
C CYS A 50 -3.21 -3.82 -3.87
N GLU A 51 -2.12 -4.49 -3.53
CA GLU A 51 -2.05 -5.93 -3.33
C GLU A 51 -1.37 -6.24 -1.99
N ILE A 52 -1.95 -7.21 -1.28
CA ILE A 52 -1.42 -7.78 -0.05
C ILE A 52 -0.76 -9.10 -0.45
N GLU A 53 0.56 -9.13 -0.46
CA GLU A 53 1.32 -10.27 -1.02
C GLU A 53 1.17 -11.54 -0.17
N ASP A 54 0.88 -11.37 1.12
CA ASP A 54 0.73 -12.47 2.07
C ASP A 54 -0.72 -12.80 2.40
N GLU A 55 -0.96 -14.06 2.75
CA GLU A 55 -2.25 -14.50 3.28
C GLU A 55 -2.64 -13.73 4.55
N LEU A 56 -3.82 -13.12 4.50
CA LEU A 56 -4.40 -12.40 5.63
C LEU A 56 -4.84 -13.36 6.75
N PRO A 57 -4.67 -12.99 8.03
CA PRO A 57 -5.13 -13.81 9.14
C PRO A 57 -6.64 -14.04 9.07
N LYS A 58 -7.03 -15.32 9.07
CA LYS A 58 -8.42 -15.76 9.16
C LYS A 58 -8.96 -15.29 10.53
N TYR A 59 -10.05 -14.54 10.55
CA TYR A 59 -10.77 -14.04 11.75
C TYR A 59 -10.24 -12.76 12.43
N SER A 60 -9.30 -12.02 11.85
CA SER A 60 -8.95 -10.67 12.35
C SER A 60 -9.82 -9.58 11.73
N LYS A 61 -10.01 -8.47 12.45
CA LYS A 61 -10.54 -7.24 11.87
C LYS A 61 -9.42 -6.56 11.07
N ILE A 62 -9.70 -6.22 9.82
CA ILE A 62 -8.69 -5.67 8.91
C ILE A 62 -9.14 -4.30 8.43
N GLU A 63 -8.29 -3.29 8.63
CA GLU A 63 -8.41 -1.99 7.97
C GLU A 63 -7.27 -1.86 6.97
N TYR A 64 -7.56 -1.42 5.76
CA TYR A 64 -6.58 -1.34 4.68
C TYR A 64 -6.81 -0.08 3.86
N GLY A 65 -5.77 0.39 3.18
CA GLY A 65 -5.84 1.57 2.35
C GLY A 65 -4.46 2.10 2.01
N ILE A 66 -4.35 3.42 1.82
CA ILE A 66 -3.06 4.10 1.64
C ILE A 66 -2.92 5.30 2.57
N VAL A 67 -1.67 5.66 2.81
CA VAL A 67 -1.31 7.01 3.25
C VAL A 67 -0.59 7.73 2.11
N TYR A 68 -0.82 9.03 1.97
CA TYR A 68 -0.19 9.83 0.93
C TYR A 68 0.09 11.27 1.37
N SER A 69 1.06 11.91 0.71
CA SER A 69 1.40 13.32 0.88
C SER A 69 2.17 13.85 -0.33
N ASP A 70 2.20 15.17 -0.50
CA ASP A 70 3.13 15.90 -1.37
C ASP A 70 4.56 16.02 -0.80
N ASN A 71 4.86 15.29 0.28
CA ASN A 71 6.15 15.31 0.96
C ASN A 71 6.54 13.88 1.33
N ARG A 72 7.65 13.41 0.79
CA ARG A 72 8.14 12.05 0.96
C ARG A 72 8.44 11.70 2.42
N GLU A 73 9.09 12.59 3.17
CA GLU A 73 9.47 12.37 4.56
C GLU A 73 8.24 12.16 5.46
N LYS A 74 7.13 12.83 5.16
CA LYS A 74 5.86 12.61 5.88
C LYS A 74 5.35 11.18 5.69
N VAL A 75 5.45 10.67 4.46
CA VAL A 75 5.04 9.30 4.12
C VAL A 75 5.96 8.28 4.76
N GLU A 76 7.27 8.49 4.73
CA GLU A 76 8.28 7.63 5.38
C GLU A 76 8.07 7.54 6.90
N ASN A 77 7.75 8.66 7.55
CA ASN A 77 7.53 8.69 8.99
C ASN A 77 6.06 8.46 9.39
N HIS A 78 5.17 8.29 8.41
CA HIS A 78 3.71 8.17 8.59
C HIS A 78 3.07 9.28 9.43
N LYS A 79 3.64 10.50 9.40
CA LYS A 79 3.22 11.65 10.24
C LYS A 79 2.72 12.81 9.40
N GLY A 80 1.54 13.34 9.76
CA GLY A 80 0.93 14.46 9.02
C GLY A 80 0.52 14.10 7.58
N VAL A 81 0.35 12.81 7.31
CA VAL A 81 -0.10 12.24 6.04
C VAL A 81 -1.62 12.20 5.96
N LYS A 82 -2.15 12.21 4.74
CA LYS A 82 -3.57 11.92 4.50
C LYS A 82 -3.75 10.41 4.42
N LYS A 83 -4.80 9.88 5.07
CA LYS A 83 -5.16 8.46 5.09
C LYS A 83 -6.45 8.27 4.30
N ILE A 84 -6.48 7.29 3.40
CA ILE A 84 -7.69 6.90 2.65
C ILE A 84 -7.89 5.40 2.82
N GLU A 85 -9.12 5.01 3.09
CA GLU A 85 -9.51 3.60 3.20
C GLU A 85 -9.67 2.97 1.82
N GLY A 86 -9.22 1.74 1.69
CA GLY A 86 -9.43 0.93 0.51
C GLY A 86 -10.84 0.39 0.40
N GLN A 87 -11.21 0.00 -0.80
CA GLN A 87 -12.52 -0.54 -1.13
C GLN A 87 -12.37 -1.83 -1.94
N GLY A 88 -13.36 -2.71 -1.81
CA GLY A 88 -13.50 -3.89 -2.66
C GLY A 88 -12.39 -4.93 -2.48
N LEU A 89 -11.97 -5.20 -1.23
CA LEU A 89 -11.01 -6.27 -0.95
C LEU A 89 -11.51 -7.61 -1.50
N ASN A 90 -10.82 -8.12 -2.52
CA ASN A 90 -11.07 -9.42 -3.12
C ASN A 90 -9.72 -10.04 -3.52
N GLU A 91 -9.52 -11.33 -3.22
CA GLU A 91 -8.27 -12.04 -3.54
C GLU A 91 -7.00 -11.23 -3.16
N ASN A 92 -6.97 -10.68 -1.94
CA ASN A 92 -5.89 -9.84 -1.42
C ASN A 92 -5.64 -8.50 -2.16
N ARG A 93 -6.49 -8.13 -3.10
CA ARG A 93 -6.40 -6.87 -3.84
C ARG A 93 -7.50 -5.93 -3.42
N PHE A 94 -7.19 -4.65 -3.34
CA PHE A 94 -8.16 -3.60 -3.04
C PHE A 94 -7.86 -2.34 -3.84
N THR A 95 -8.87 -1.50 -4.04
CA THR A 95 -8.72 -0.25 -4.79
C THR A 95 -8.79 0.94 -3.85
N VAL A 96 -8.02 2.00 -4.15
CA VAL A 96 -8.12 3.30 -3.50
C VAL A 96 -8.38 4.39 -4.54
N GLN A 97 -9.36 5.24 -4.24
CA GLN A 97 -9.70 6.42 -5.04
C GLN A 97 -9.21 7.70 -4.35
N LEU A 98 -8.38 8.46 -5.05
CA LEU A 98 -7.94 9.79 -4.64
C LEU A 98 -8.68 10.84 -5.45
N ALA A 99 -9.11 11.89 -4.77
CA ALA A 99 -9.76 13.05 -5.34
C ALA A 99 -9.12 14.35 -4.81
N ASP A 100 -9.53 15.49 -5.37
CA ASP A 100 -9.09 16.83 -4.98
C ASP A 100 -7.56 17.01 -4.99
N LEU A 101 -6.89 16.32 -5.92
CA LEU A 101 -5.46 16.48 -6.14
C LEU A 101 -5.19 17.78 -6.90
N LYS A 102 -4.01 18.37 -6.67
CA LYS A 102 -3.54 19.52 -7.44
C LYS A 102 -2.97 19.04 -8.76
N ALA A 103 -3.19 19.77 -9.84
CA ALA A 103 -2.60 19.49 -11.15
C ALA A 103 -1.08 19.75 -11.14
N LYS A 104 -0.31 18.99 -11.94
CA LYS A 104 1.17 19.07 -12.01
C LYS A 104 1.87 18.97 -10.65
N GLN A 105 1.34 18.12 -9.77
CA GLN A 105 1.87 17.93 -8.42
C GLN A 105 2.33 16.49 -8.25
N GLU A 106 3.55 16.31 -7.73
CA GLU A 106 4.04 15.01 -7.29
C GLU A 106 3.44 14.65 -5.93
N TYR A 107 2.99 13.41 -5.80
CA TYR A 107 2.51 12.81 -4.56
C TYR A 107 3.24 11.50 -4.29
N PHE A 108 3.62 11.30 -3.04
CA PHE A 108 4.19 10.07 -2.49
C PHE A 108 3.11 9.32 -1.74
N TYR A 109 3.14 7.99 -1.80
CA TYR A 109 2.16 7.14 -1.12
C TYR A 109 2.76 5.79 -0.74
N CYS A 110 2.17 5.15 0.26
CA CYS A 110 2.34 3.73 0.54
C CYS A 110 1.02 3.14 1.03
N SER A 111 0.82 1.86 0.78
CA SER A 111 -0.31 1.10 1.32
C SER A 111 -0.13 0.89 2.83
N TYR A 112 -1.24 0.83 3.58
CA TYR A 112 -1.23 0.37 4.97
C TYR A 112 -2.23 -0.75 5.20
N LEU A 113 -1.92 -1.60 6.18
CA LEU A 113 -2.76 -2.66 6.69
C LEU A 113 -2.72 -2.61 8.21
N ARG A 114 -3.89 -2.58 8.82
CA ARG A 114 -4.07 -2.69 10.26
C ARG A 114 -4.76 -4.00 10.58
N ILE A 115 -4.14 -4.80 11.42
CA ILE A 115 -4.68 -6.07 11.89
C ILE A 115 -5.06 -5.90 13.35
N ASP A 116 -6.36 -6.06 13.61
CA ASP A 116 -6.99 -5.81 14.91
C ASP A 116 -6.61 -4.43 15.46
N GLU A 117 -6.43 -4.29 16.77
CA GLU A 117 -6.11 -2.99 17.36
C GLU A 117 -4.62 -2.63 17.31
N GLY A 118 -3.75 -3.60 17.03
CA GLY A 118 -2.33 -3.51 17.39
C GLY A 118 -1.38 -3.21 16.24
N ARG A 119 -1.39 -4.02 15.17
CA ARG A 119 -0.26 -4.04 14.22
C ARG A 119 -0.59 -3.23 12.97
N MET A 120 0.18 -2.16 12.74
CA MET A 120 0.24 -1.44 11.46
C MET A 120 1.38 -2.02 10.62
N ILE A 121 1.07 -2.34 9.38
CA ILE A 121 2.01 -2.78 8.35
C ILE A 121 1.91 -1.76 7.22
N TYR A 122 3.05 -1.37 6.67
CA TYR A 122 3.13 -0.44 5.55
C TYR A 122 3.86 -1.11 4.39
N GLY A 123 3.39 -0.85 3.18
CA GLY A 123 4.07 -1.28 1.97
C GLY A 123 5.20 -0.33 1.57
N ASP A 124 5.81 -0.64 0.43
CA ASP A 124 6.83 0.23 -0.17
C ASP A 124 6.25 1.60 -0.55
N ILE A 125 7.14 2.59 -0.58
CA ILE A 125 6.78 3.96 -0.98
C ILE A 125 6.97 4.11 -2.48
N SER A 126 5.93 4.61 -3.12
CA SER A 126 5.93 4.97 -4.54
C SER A 126 5.48 6.42 -4.73
N SER A 127 5.64 6.96 -5.94
CA SER A 127 5.17 8.31 -6.28
C SER A 127 4.51 8.36 -7.65
N PHE A 128 3.69 9.38 -7.85
CA PHE A 128 3.11 9.73 -9.14
C PHE A 128 2.97 11.25 -9.28
N VAL A 129 2.89 11.72 -10.52
CA VAL A 129 2.70 13.14 -10.83
C VAL A 129 1.36 13.32 -11.53
N THR A 130 0.50 14.21 -11.03
CA THR A 130 -0.80 14.49 -11.66
C THR A 130 -0.66 15.22 -13.01
N LYS A 131 -1.62 14.97 -13.90
CA LYS A 131 -1.64 15.62 -15.23
C LYS A 131 -1.86 17.13 -15.15
N ALA A 132 -1.54 17.83 -16.23
CA ALA A 132 -1.90 19.23 -16.40
C ALA A 132 -3.42 19.39 -16.56
N SER A 133 -3.97 20.51 -16.06
CA SER A 133 -5.35 20.91 -16.32
C SER A 133 -5.36 22.06 -17.33
N TYR A 134 -6.14 21.91 -18.40
CA TYR A 134 -6.34 22.95 -19.41
C TYR A 134 -7.80 23.43 -19.32
N LYS A 135 -7.98 24.74 -19.18
CA LYS A 135 -9.31 25.36 -19.26
C LYS A 135 -9.49 25.95 -20.66
N ALA A 136 -10.45 25.42 -21.41
CA ALA A 136 -10.94 26.10 -22.61
C ALA A 136 -11.96 27.16 -22.19
N SER A 137 -11.70 28.43 -22.51
CA SER A 137 -12.68 29.50 -22.41
C SER A 137 -13.23 29.77 -23.81
N PHE A 138 -14.55 29.65 -23.98
CA PHE A 138 -15.22 30.18 -25.16
C PHE A 138 -15.54 31.65 -24.91
N ASP A 139 -15.18 32.52 -25.85
CA ASP A 139 -15.61 33.91 -25.77
C ASP A 139 -17.13 34.00 -26.02
N ALA A 140 -17.78 35.02 -25.46
CA ALA A 140 -19.22 35.21 -25.60
C ALA A 140 -19.64 35.59 -27.04
N ASN A 141 -18.69 35.70 -27.96
CA ASN A 141 -18.91 36.08 -29.35
C ASN A 141 -19.27 34.86 -30.21
N GLY A 142 -20.26 34.07 -29.74
CA GLY A 142 -20.70 32.80 -30.30
C GLY A 142 -20.60 32.75 -31.82
N GLY A 143 -19.47 32.22 -32.30
CA GLY A 143 -19.27 31.96 -33.72
C GLY A 143 -20.31 30.93 -34.15
N LYS A 144 -21.07 31.22 -35.21
CA LYS A 144 -22.04 30.28 -35.81
C LYS A 144 -21.37 29.08 -36.50
N GLY A 145 -20.09 28.84 -36.25
CA GLY A 145 -19.35 27.70 -36.79
C GLY A 145 -19.67 26.44 -35.99
N GLY A 146 -19.95 25.33 -36.67
CA GLY A 146 -20.01 24.04 -36.01
C GLY A 146 -18.68 23.74 -35.33
N MET A 147 -18.71 23.24 -34.10
CA MET A 147 -17.52 22.70 -33.44
C MET A 147 -17.15 21.40 -34.17
N GLU A 148 -16.12 21.45 -35.01
CA GLU A 148 -15.50 20.22 -35.51
C GLU A 148 -14.87 19.48 -34.31
N PRO A 149 -15.06 18.17 -34.17
CA PRO A 149 -14.52 17.43 -33.02
C PRO A 149 -13.00 17.61 -32.96
N GLN A 150 -12.52 18.24 -31.89
CA GLN A 150 -11.08 18.41 -31.70
C GLN A 150 -10.49 17.09 -31.24
N HIS A 151 -9.63 16.50 -32.08
CA HIS A 151 -8.82 15.37 -31.71
C HIS A 151 -7.58 15.88 -30.97
N PHE A 152 -7.52 15.65 -29.67
CA PHE A 152 -6.34 15.94 -28.87
C PHE A 152 -5.52 14.66 -28.75
N GLU A 153 -4.36 14.61 -29.40
CA GLU A 153 -3.33 13.62 -29.12
C GLU A 153 -2.42 14.17 -28.03
N GLU A 154 -2.25 13.41 -26.94
CA GLU A 154 -1.28 13.71 -25.88
C GLU A 154 0.10 13.28 -26.40
N ASP A 155 1.00 14.26 -26.66
CA ASP A 155 2.37 13.99 -27.07
C ASP A 155 3.22 13.69 -25.84
N ASP A 156 3.29 12.41 -25.48
CA ASP A 156 4.05 11.89 -24.34
C ASP A 156 5.57 12.14 -24.43
N ASN A 157 6.09 12.54 -25.60
CA ASN A 157 7.53 12.76 -25.82
C ASN A 157 7.96 14.23 -25.78
N LYS A 158 7.03 15.18 -25.58
CA LYS A 158 7.39 16.59 -25.53
C LYS A 158 7.80 17.00 -24.13
N ALA A 159 9.11 17.14 -23.92
CA ALA A 159 9.67 17.74 -22.72
C ALA A 159 9.05 19.14 -22.48
N LEU A 160 8.54 19.35 -21.27
CA LEU A 160 8.05 20.66 -20.80
C LEU A 160 9.24 21.62 -20.72
N THR A 161 9.41 22.47 -21.75
CA THR A 161 10.32 23.63 -21.73
C THR A 161 9.76 24.77 -20.90
#